data_AF-A0A835GBJ4-F1
#
_entry.id   AF-A0A835GBJ4-F1
#
_cell.length_a   1.000
_cell.length_b   1.000
_cell.length_c   1.000
_cell.angle_alpha   90.00
_cell.angle_beta   90.00
_cell.angle_gamma   90.00
#
_symmetry.space_group_name_H-M   'P 1'
#
loop_
_entity.id
_entity.type
_entity.pdbx_description
1 polymer ?
#
loop_
_entity_poly.entity_id
_entity_poly.type
_entity_poly.pdbx_seq_one_letter_code
_entity_poly.pdbx_strand_id
1 'polypeptide(L)'
;MACKNLFAAIFVFACFLTCKGEDCEVYDEFGSCTGPCADGKVLYSMGCHQDSMTEQTCRNPVPWSLGVRCDYSRCECHEPMVWDEAAHTCVNIEDCSNQSNVTAKI
;
A
#
# COMPACT_ATOMS: atom_id res chain seq x y z
N MET A 1 -6.15 30.04 -43.72
CA MET A 1 -6.64 29.10 -44.75
C MET A 1 -6.32 27.68 -44.29
N ALA A 2 -7.29 26.79 -44.46
CA ALA A 2 -7.58 25.66 -43.60
C ALA A 2 -6.59 24.50 -43.70
N CYS A 3 -5.87 24.24 -42.62
CA CYS A 3 -5.17 22.98 -42.34
C CYS A 3 -5.87 22.38 -41.13
N LYS A 4 -6.91 21.56 -41.31
CA LYS A 4 -7.75 21.09 -40.20
C LYS A 4 -8.41 19.74 -40.49
N ASN A 5 -8.25 18.82 -39.55
CA ASN A 5 -9.18 17.73 -39.21
C ASN A 5 -9.03 16.38 -39.96
N LEU A 6 -7.86 15.74 -39.88
CA LEU A 6 -7.84 14.27 -40.00
C LEU A 6 -6.85 13.59 -39.05
N PHE A 7 -5.72 14.22 -38.73
CA PHE A 7 -4.72 13.65 -37.81
C PHE A 7 -5.04 13.85 -36.31
N ALA A 8 -5.92 14.77 -35.95
CA ALA A 8 -6.25 15.03 -34.55
C ALA A 8 -7.12 13.92 -33.92
N ALA A 9 -7.97 13.24 -34.71
CA ALA A 9 -8.86 12.20 -34.19
C ALA A 9 -8.11 10.92 -33.78
N ILE A 10 -7.04 10.57 -34.51
CA ILE A 10 -6.25 9.35 -34.25
C ILE A 10 -5.37 9.53 -33.01
N PHE A 11 -4.83 10.74 -32.78
CA PHE A 11 -4.03 11.03 -31.59
C PHE A 11 -4.88 11.13 -30.31
N VAL A 12 -6.11 11.65 -30.40
CA VAL A 12 -7.04 11.67 -29.27
C VAL A 12 -7.47 10.25 -28.89
N PHE A 13 -7.70 9.36 -29.85
CA PHE A 13 -8.05 7.96 -29.58
C PHE A 13 -6.86 7.16 -29.00
N ALA A 14 -5.63 7.48 -29.42
CA ALA A 14 -4.43 6.85 -28.87
C ALA A 14 -4.17 7.23 -27.40
N CYS A 15 -4.51 8.45 -26.97
CA CYS A 15 -4.41 8.84 -25.56
C CYS A 15 -5.38 8.09 -24.65
N PHE A 16 -6.58 7.74 -25.12
CA PHE A 16 -7.53 6.96 -24.31
C PHE A 16 -7.09 5.51 -24.11
N LEU A 17 -6.25 4.97 -24.99
CA LEU A 17 -5.82 3.56 -24.97
C LEU A 17 -4.53 3.30 -24.18
N THR A 18 -3.82 4.34 -23.74
CA THR A 18 -2.58 4.20 -22.96
C THR A 18 -2.71 4.55 -21.48
N CYS A 19 -3.92 4.81 -20.97
CA CYS A 19 -4.18 4.59 -19.55
C CYS A 19 -4.36 3.08 -19.33
N LYS A 20 -3.26 2.32 -19.50
CA LYS A 20 -3.05 1.17 -18.62
C LYS A 20 -2.80 1.82 -17.26
N GLY A 21 -3.87 2.15 -16.54
CA GLY A 21 -3.77 2.25 -15.11
C GLY A 21 -3.28 0.88 -14.69
N GLU A 22 -2.01 0.77 -14.33
CA GLU A 22 -1.62 -0.31 -13.43
C GLU A 22 -2.59 -0.17 -12.26
N ASP A 23 -3.37 -1.21 -12.00
CA ASP A 23 -4.30 -1.24 -10.86
C ASP A 23 -3.45 -1.07 -9.60
N CYS A 24 -3.32 0.17 -9.15
CA CYS A 24 -2.47 0.54 -8.04
C CYS A 24 -3.18 0.16 -6.76
N GLU A 25 -2.69 -0.91 -6.13
CA GLU A 25 -3.28 -1.48 -4.92
C GLU A 25 -3.04 -0.59 -3.70
N VAL A 26 -1.88 0.07 -3.62
CA VAL A 26 -1.50 0.96 -2.50
C VAL A 26 -1.05 2.33 -3.00
N TYR A 27 -1.48 3.36 -2.28
CA TYR A 27 -1.06 4.75 -2.47
C TYR A 27 -0.32 5.26 -1.23
N ASP A 28 0.73 6.06 -1.44
CA ASP A 28 1.42 6.74 -0.35
C ASP A 28 0.62 7.97 0.16
N GLU A 29 1.15 8.63 1.19
CA GLU A 29 0.55 9.83 1.77
C GLU A 29 0.48 11.04 0.82
N PHE A 30 1.20 10.99 -0.30
CA PHE A 30 1.20 12.00 -1.36
C PHE A 30 0.28 11.62 -2.54
N GLY A 31 -0.41 10.47 -2.46
CA GLY A 31 -1.25 9.95 -3.52
C GLY A 31 -0.47 9.33 -4.68
N SER A 32 0.81 9.01 -4.48
CA SER A 32 1.63 8.29 -5.47
C SER A 32 1.38 6.80 -5.35
N CYS A 33 1.23 6.12 -6.48
CA CYS A 33 1.11 4.67 -6.52
C CYS A 33 2.43 4.01 -6.10
N THR A 34 2.37 3.14 -5.10
CA THR A 34 3.53 2.36 -4.64
C THR A 34 3.64 0.98 -5.29
N GLY A 35 2.66 0.62 -6.13
CA GLY A 35 2.59 -0.66 -6.82
C GLY A 35 1.88 -1.75 -6.00
N PRO A 36 1.98 -3.02 -6.43
CA PRO A 36 1.42 -4.14 -5.69
C PRO A 36 2.20 -4.43 -4.41
N CYS A 37 1.56 -5.10 -3.46
CA CYS A 37 2.23 -5.52 -2.24
C CYS A 37 3.35 -6.53 -2.52
N ALA A 38 4.45 -6.42 -1.77
CA ALA A 38 5.56 -7.37 -1.84
C ALA A 38 5.10 -8.78 -1.44
N ASP A 39 5.79 -9.80 -1.95
CA ASP A 39 5.47 -11.21 -1.68
C ASP A 39 5.33 -11.47 -0.18
N GLY A 40 4.23 -12.14 0.19
CA GLY A 40 3.89 -12.45 1.59
C GLY A 40 3.13 -11.35 2.34
N LYS A 41 2.88 -10.20 1.69
CA LYS A 41 2.01 -9.15 2.20
C LYS A 41 0.69 -9.06 1.43
N VAL A 42 -0.34 -8.57 2.12
CA VAL A 42 -1.67 -8.28 1.58
C VAL A 42 -2.02 -6.82 1.71
N LEU A 43 -2.90 -6.37 0.82
CA LEU A 43 -3.54 -5.08 0.92
C LEU A 43 -4.46 -5.06 2.15
N TYR A 44 -4.08 -4.26 3.14
CA TYR A 44 -4.99 -3.75 4.14
C TYR A 44 -5.60 -2.47 3.61
N SER A 45 -6.93 -2.44 3.47
CA SER A 45 -7.68 -1.26 3.06
C SER A 45 -8.95 -1.15 3.89
N MET A 46 -9.20 0.03 4.42
CA MET A 46 -10.39 0.32 5.20
C MET A 46 -11.17 1.47 4.56
N GLY A 47 -12.50 1.36 4.56
CA GLY A 47 -13.36 2.46 4.14
C GLY A 47 -13.48 3.55 5.22
N CYS A 48 -14.11 4.68 4.87
CA CYS A 48 -14.36 5.82 5.76
C CYS A 48 -15.27 5.56 6.97
N HIS A 49 -15.74 4.33 7.17
CA HIS A 49 -16.72 3.98 8.22
C HIS A 49 -16.14 3.12 9.33
N GLN A 50 -14.87 2.76 9.25
CA GLN A 50 -14.20 1.89 10.20
C GLN A 50 -12.91 2.55 10.69
N ASP A 51 -12.55 2.25 11.93
CA ASP A 51 -11.25 2.64 12.46
C ASP A 51 -10.15 1.90 11.71
N SER A 52 -9.14 2.66 11.28
CA SER A 52 -7.90 2.09 10.80
C SER A 52 -7.10 1.59 12.00
N MET A 53 -6.63 0.36 11.94
CA MET A 53 -5.81 -0.24 13.00
C MET A 53 -4.33 -0.07 12.66
N THR A 54 -3.42 -0.26 13.61
CA THR A 54 -1.98 -0.37 13.32
C THR A 54 -1.59 -1.74 12.78
N GLU A 55 -0.49 -1.79 12.01
CA GLU A 55 0.11 -3.06 11.57
C GLU A 55 0.66 -3.79 12.79
N GLN A 56 0.51 -5.11 12.82
CA GLN A 56 1.07 -5.96 13.86
C GLN A 56 2.55 -6.19 13.59
N THR A 57 3.41 -5.84 14.54
CA THR A 57 4.87 -6.04 14.42
C THR A 57 5.42 -6.85 15.58
N CYS A 58 6.65 -7.36 15.45
CA CYS A 58 7.32 -8.07 16.54
C CYS A 58 7.48 -7.20 17.80
N ARG A 59 7.65 -5.88 17.65
CA ARG A 59 7.69 -4.94 18.80
C ARG A 59 6.31 -4.59 19.32
N ASN A 60 5.29 -4.62 18.46
CA ASN A 60 3.94 -4.17 18.74
C ASN A 60 2.91 -5.17 18.18
N PRO A 61 2.75 -6.33 18.83
CA PRO A 61 1.95 -7.42 18.27
C PRO A 61 0.45 -7.20 18.42
N VAL A 62 0.02 -6.32 19.33
CA VAL A 62 -1.40 -6.03 19.55
C VAL A 62 -1.75 -4.76 18.76
N PRO A 63 -2.67 -4.83 17.78
CA PRO A 63 -3.04 -3.66 16.99
C PRO A 63 -3.86 -2.68 17.84
N TRP A 64 -3.64 -1.38 17.65
CA TRP A 64 -4.45 -0.32 18.25
C TRP A 64 -5.08 0.59 17.19
N SER A 65 -6.14 1.29 17.56
CA SER A 65 -6.85 2.20 16.66
C SER A 65 -6.01 3.45 16.36
N LEU A 66 -5.88 3.77 15.08
CA LEU A 66 -5.40 5.04 14.54
C LEU A 66 -6.55 6.04 14.29
N GLY A 67 -7.78 5.67 14.66
CA GLY A 67 -9.02 6.37 14.34
C GLY A 67 -9.49 6.14 12.91
N VAL A 68 -10.58 6.82 12.55
CA VAL A 68 -11.14 6.75 11.19
C VAL A 68 -10.24 7.52 10.22
N ARG A 69 -9.64 6.82 9.26
CA ARG A 69 -8.93 7.42 8.11
C ARG A 69 -9.58 6.95 6.81
N CYS A 70 -10.04 7.89 6.01
CA CYS A 70 -10.57 7.63 4.67
C CYS A 70 -9.45 7.28 3.70
N ASP A 71 -9.76 6.37 2.77
CA ASP A 71 -8.85 5.91 1.71
C ASP A 71 -7.49 5.42 2.22
N TYR A 72 -7.47 4.94 3.47
CA TYR A 72 -6.27 4.43 4.11
C TYR A 72 -6.02 3.00 3.63
N SER A 73 -4.87 2.82 2.98
CA SER A 73 -4.40 1.53 2.51
C SER A 73 -2.91 1.35 2.79
N ARG A 74 -2.50 0.12 3.08
CA ARG A 74 -1.09 -0.26 3.23
C ARG A 74 -0.91 -1.76 2.98
N CYS A 75 0.33 -2.18 2.81
CA CYS A 75 0.68 -3.60 2.74
C CYS A 75 1.02 -4.14 4.12
N GLU A 76 0.36 -5.22 4.54
CA GLU A 76 0.56 -5.88 5.83
C GLU A 76 0.83 -7.37 5.67
N CYS A 77 1.40 -7.99 6.70
CA CYS A 77 1.52 -9.44 6.73
C CYS A 77 0.14 -10.12 6.77
N HIS A 78 0.05 -11.31 6.16
CA HIS A 78 -1.12 -12.16 6.31
C HIS A 78 -1.31 -12.56 7.78
N GLU A 79 -2.53 -12.40 8.31
CA GLU A 79 -2.84 -12.95 9.64
C GLU A 79 -2.62 -14.48 9.66
N PRO A 80 -2.01 -15.05 10.71
CA PRO A 80 -1.64 -14.43 12.00
C PRO A 80 -0.19 -13.93 12.09
N MET A 81 0.51 -13.73 10.96
CA MET A 81 1.90 -13.30 10.95
C MET A 81 2.05 -11.83 11.32
N VAL A 82 3.19 -11.49 11.90
CA VAL A 82 3.58 -10.13 12.27
C VAL A 82 4.80 -9.69 11.44
N TRP A 83 4.95 -8.38 11.27
CA TRP A 83 6.12 -7.82 10.60
C TRP A 83 7.32 -7.80 11.54
N ASP A 84 8.40 -8.50 11.16
CA ASP A 84 9.71 -8.42 11.81
C ASP A 84 10.50 -7.26 11.22
N GLU A 85 10.63 -6.17 11.98
CA GLU A 85 11.34 -4.98 11.51
C GLU A 85 12.86 -5.18 11.37
N ALA A 86 13.44 -6.14 12.09
CA ALA A 86 14.87 -6.43 12.05
C ALA A 86 15.23 -7.31 10.85
N ALA A 87 14.39 -8.30 10.55
CA ALA A 87 14.59 -9.22 9.43
C ALA A 87 13.95 -8.72 8.11
N HIS A 88 13.09 -7.69 8.19
CA HIS A 88 12.30 -7.17 7.07
C HIS A 88 11.45 -8.25 6.39
N THR A 89 10.80 -9.11 7.19
CA THR A 89 9.95 -10.20 6.70
C THR A 89 8.75 -10.43 7.59
N CYS A 90 7.70 -11.06 7.05
CA CYS A 90 6.57 -11.56 7.82
C CYS A 90 6.93 -12.89 8.47
N VAL A 91 6.65 -13.04 9.77
CA VAL A 91 6.97 -14.23 10.58
C VAL A 91 5.87 -14.50 11.59
N ASN A 92 5.85 -15.70 12.18
CA ASN A 92 5.02 -15.92 13.38
C ASN A 92 5.62 -15.16 14.56
N ILE A 93 4.78 -14.78 15.53
CA ILE A 93 5.21 -14.03 16.72
C ILE A 93 6.32 -14.76 17.52
N GLU A 94 6.32 -16.09 17.47
CA GLU A 94 7.31 -16.97 18.12
C GLU A 94 8.67 -17.00 17.39
N ASP A 95 8.69 -16.61 16.11
CA ASP A 95 9.87 -16.61 15.24
C ASP A 95 10.50 -15.20 15.13
N CYS A 96 10.05 -14.24 15.93
CA CYS A 96 10.56 -12.87 15.91
C CYS A 96 12.06 -12.79 16.20
N SER A 97 12.79 -12.10 15.33
CA SER A 97 14.22 -11.82 15.51
C SER A 97 14.45 -10.82 16.65
N ASN A 98 15.71 -10.67 17.06
CA ASN A 98 16.07 -9.67 18.06
C ASN A 98 15.86 -8.24 17.52
N GLN A 99 14.91 -7.52 18.13
CA GLN A 99 14.52 -6.17 17.75
C GLN A 99 15.40 -5.05 18.34
N SER A 100 16.48 -5.36 19.08
CA SER A 100 17.25 -4.36 19.85
C SER A 100 17.92 -3.28 18.99
N ASN A 101 18.21 -3.58 17.72
CA ASN A 101 18.87 -2.65 16.80
C ASN A 101 17.88 -1.87 15.91
N VAL A 102 16.57 -2.10 16.06
CA VAL A 102 15.56 -1.42 15.25
C VAL A 102 15.25 -0.07 15.89
N THR A 103 15.70 1.01 15.26
CA THR A 103 15.32 2.37 15.67
C THR A 103 13.81 2.55 15.46
N ALA A 104 13.11 3.09 16.45
CA ALA A 104 11.74 3.52 16.26
C ALA A 104 11.73 4.66 15.22
N LYS A 105 10.99 4.50 14.12
CA LYS A 105 10.59 5.65 13.32
C LYS A 105 9.57 6.42 14.17
N ILE A 106 10.01 7.54 14.74
CA ILE A 106 9.16 8.54 15.39
C ILE A 106 8.44 9.32 14.30
#